data_AF-A2TZ97-F1
#
_entry.id   AF-A2TZ97-F1
#
_cell.length_a   1.000
_cell.length_b   1.000
_cell.length_c   1.000
_cell.angle_alpha   90.00
_cell.angle_beta   90.00
_cell.angle_gamma   90.00
#
_symmetry.space_group_name_H-M   'P 1'
#
loop_
_entity.id
_entity.type
_entity.pdbx_description
1 polymer ?
#
loop_
_entity_poly.entity_id
_entity_poly.type
_entity_poly.pdbx_seq_one_letter_code
_entity_poly.pdbx_strand_id
1 'polypeptide(L)'
;MIKKKDIRALTKEQLRDFFVENGDKAFRGNQVYEWLWSKSLHTFEDMTNISKKTREMLEEHFVINHIKVDSMQKSADGTIKNGIKLHDGLVVESVLIPTPKRTTACVSSQVGCSLDCKFCATARLKRMRNLNPDEIYDQVVVIDKQSRLYHNHKLTNIVFMGMGEPLMNYKNVLKSIEMITSPEGLGMSSKRITVSTSGVPKMIKKMADEEVKFNLAVSLHSAIDEVRTSIMPFNTTFPLKDLKESLEYWYEKTKRAITYEYVVWEGINDKKEDIAALVQFCKYVPCKVNLIEYNPIDDGQFQQASNAALNNYISNLEMHDITVNVRRSRGKDIDAACGQLANKA
;
A
#
# COMPACT_ATOMS: atom_id res chain seq x y z
N MET A 1 33.45 12.66 -4.99
CA MET A 1 32.95 12.05 -3.74
C MET A 1 32.54 10.62 -4.05
N ILE A 2 33.02 9.63 -3.29
CA ILE A 2 32.58 8.24 -3.45
C ILE A 2 31.10 8.19 -3.05
N LYS A 3 30.23 7.76 -3.97
CA LYS A 3 28.81 7.58 -3.69
C LYS A 3 28.66 6.34 -2.80
N LYS A 4 28.48 6.54 -1.49
CA LYS A 4 28.28 5.46 -0.51
C LYS A 4 27.03 4.65 -0.88
N LYS A 5 27.12 3.34 -0.70
CA LYS A 5 25.99 2.42 -0.92
C LYS A 5 25.07 2.43 0.31
N ASP A 6 23.77 2.28 0.09
CA ASP A 6 22.87 2.03 1.20
C ASP A 6 23.14 0.64 1.80
N ILE A 7 23.42 0.59 3.10
CA ILE A 7 23.64 -0.67 3.82
C ILE A 7 22.40 -1.58 3.79
N ARG A 8 21.21 -1.00 3.72
CA ARG A 8 19.92 -1.70 3.69
C ARG A 8 19.63 -2.37 2.35
N ALA A 9 20.44 -2.09 1.33
CA ALA A 9 20.42 -2.84 0.07
C ALA A 9 21.17 -4.19 0.15
N LEU A 10 21.91 -4.44 1.24
CA LEU A 10 22.63 -5.70 1.46
C LEU A 10 21.74 -6.75 2.10
N THR A 11 21.92 -8.00 1.69
CA THR A 11 21.37 -9.14 2.43
C THR A 11 22.14 -9.35 3.73
N LYS A 12 21.57 -10.15 4.64
CA LYS A 12 22.24 -10.51 5.89
C LYS A 12 23.57 -11.22 5.62
N GLU A 13 23.61 -12.10 4.62
CA GLU A 13 24.81 -12.81 4.18
C GLU A 13 25.86 -11.83 3.65
N GLN A 14 25.48 -10.88 2.79
CA GLN A 14 26.41 -9.87 2.28
C GLN A 14 26.99 -8.99 3.39
N LEU A 15 26.22 -8.70 4.45
CA LEU A 15 26.76 -8.01 5.63
C LEU A 15 27.76 -8.89 6.39
N ARG A 16 27.46 -10.18 6.56
CA ARG A 16 28.39 -11.13 7.21
C ARG A 16 29.71 -11.19 6.44
N ASP A 17 29.64 -11.28 5.11
CA ASP A 17 30.80 -11.33 4.23
C ASP A 17 31.62 -10.03 4.32
N PHE A 18 30.96 -8.87 4.26
CA PHE A 18 31.61 -7.57 4.44
C PHE A 18 32.41 -7.49 5.75
N PHE A 19 31.85 -7.99 6.86
CA PHE A 19 32.57 -7.99 8.14
C PHE A 19 33.79 -8.92 8.14
N VAL A 20 33.70 -10.08 7.50
CA VAL A 20 34.83 -11.01 7.36
C VAL A 20 35.95 -10.40 6.50
N GLU A 21 35.59 -9.80 5.37
CA GLU A 21 36.52 -9.13 4.46
C GLU A 21 37.27 -7.95 5.14
N ASN A 22 36.65 -7.31 6.13
CA ASN A 22 37.23 -6.19 6.88
C ASN A 22 37.83 -6.62 8.23
N GLY A 23 38.08 -7.92 8.44
CA GLY A 23 38.83 -8.42 9.59
C GLY A 23 38.04 -8.52 10.91
N ASP A 24 36.70 -8.50 10.85
CA ASP A 24 35.81 -8.79 11.99
C ASP A 24 35.12 -10.15 11.78
N LYS A 25 34.36 -10.61 12.78
CA LYS A 25 33.63 -11.88 12.71
C LYS A 25 32.28 -11.71 12.02
N ALA A 26 31.87 -12.71 11.26
CA ALA A 26 30.58 -12.75 10.56
C ALA A 26 29.37 -12.43 11.44
N PHE A 27 29.36 -12.83 12.72
CA PHE A 27 28.23 -12.56 13.62
C PHE A 27 27.95 -11.05 13.80
N ARG A 28 28.95 -10.18 13.58
CA ARG A 28 28.77 -8.73 13.61
C ARG A 28 27.79 -8.26 12.54
N GLY A 29 27.79 -8.89 11.36
CA GLY A 29 26.81 -8.66 10.31
C GLY A 29 25.38 -8.95 10.76
N ASN A 30 25.19 -9.99 11.58
CA ASN A 30 23.87 -10.29 12.15
C ASN A 30 23.40 -9.20 13.11
N GLN A 31 24.30 -8.68 13.96
CA GLN A 31 23.96 -7.61 14.90
C GLN A 31 23.58 -6.32 14.17
N VAL A 32 24.35 -5.93 13.16
CA VAL A 32 24.03 -4.76 12.32
C VAL A 32 22.69 -4.97 11.61
N TYR A 33 22.45 -6.16 11.06
CA TYR A 33 21.17 -6.48 10.41
C TYR A 33 19.97 -6.34 11.37
N GLU A 34 20.10 -6.81 12.61
CA GLU A 34 19.07 -6.65 13.65
C GLU A 34 18.80 -5.16 13.95
N TRP A 35 19.85 -4.34 14.07
CA TRP A 35 19.72 -2.91 14.31
C TRP A 35 19.03 -2.16 13.17
N LEU A 36 19.32 -2.53 11.92
CA LEU A 36 18.71 -1.92 10.74
C LEU A 36 17.23 -2.24 10.62
N TRP A 37 16.83 -3.48 10.89
CA TRP A 37 15.47 -3.95 10.63
C TRP A 37 14.63 -4.01 11.89
N SER A 38 14.86 -4.98 12.77
CA SER A 38 14.07 -5.18 13.99
C SER A 38 14.03 -3.95 14.90
N LYS A 39 15.15 -3.22 15.03
CA LYS A 39 15.22 -1.97 15.82
C LYS A 39 14.90 -0.72 15.00
N SER A 40 14.93 -0.82 13.67
CA SER A 40 14.63 0.25 12.71
C SER A 40 15.40 1.55 13.01
N LEU A 41 16.72 1.43 13.20
CA LEU A 41 17.59 2.58 13.45
C LEU A 41 17.93 3.35 12.18
N HIS A 42 18.18 4.65 12.35
CA HIS A 42 18.47 5.57 11.26
C HIS A 42 19.92 6.05 11.23
N THR A 43 20.70 5.82 12.29
CA THR A 43 22.11 6.19 12.36
C THR A 43 22.96 5.01 12.84
N PHE A 44 24.23 4.97 12.44
CA PHE A 44 25.15 3.95 12.94
C PHE A 44 25.50 4.18 14.41
N GLU A 45 25.62 5.44 14.85
CA GLU A 45 25.96 5.80 16.23
C GLU A 45 24.99 5.25 17.28
N ASP A 46 23.71 5.12 16.93
CA ASP A 46 22.67 4.54 17.79
C ASP A 46 22.88 3.03 18.08
N MET A 47 23.78 2.35 17.37
CA MET A 47 24.13 0.94 17.61
C MET A 47 25.03 0.79 18.85
N THR A 48 24.45 0.98 20.03
CA THR A 48 25.17 1.10 21.32
C THR A 48 25.98 -0.12 21.75
N ASN A 49 25.66 -1.31 21.26
CA ASN A 49 26.41 -2.55 21.54
C ASN A 49 27.48 -2.87 20.47
N ILE A 50 27.71 -1.97 19.52
CA ILE A 50 28.73 -2.06 18.48
C ILE A 50 29.86 -1.08 18.83
N SER A 51 31.11 -1.54 18.68
CA SER A 51 32.28 -0.73 19.03
C SER A 51 32.36 0.54 18.18
N LYS A 52 32.89 1.64 18.76
CA LYS A 52 33.07 2.91 18.04
C LYS A 52 33.83 2.72 16.71
N LYS A 53 34.93 1.97 16.74
CA LYS A 53 35.72 1.61 15.55
C LYS A 53 34.88 0.95 14.45
N THR A 54 33.98 0.05 14.84
CA THR A 54 33.08 -0.63 13.90
C THR A 54 32.05 0.33 13.31
N ARG A 55 31.51 1.26 14.12
CA ARG A 55 30.55 2.27 13.64
C ARG A 55 31.20 3.25 12.67
N GLU A 56 32.42 3.69 12.96
CA GLU A 56 33.24 4.52 12.06
C GLU A 56 33.49 3.80 10.72
N MET A 57 33.85 2.51 10.74
CA MET A 57 34.00 1.71 9.51
C MET A 57 32.70 1.64 8.69
N LEU A 58 31.55 1.45 9.35
CA LEU A 58 30.26 1.45 8.67
C LEU A 58 29.94 2.82 8.05
N GLU A 59 30.23 3.90 8.77
CA GLU A 59 30.08 5.27 8.28
C GLU A 59 30.99 5.54 7.08
N GLU A 60 32.20 5.03 7.05
CA GLU A 60 33.13 5.19 5.92
C GLU A 60 32.60 4.50 4.64
N HIS A 61 32.02 3.32 4.77
CA HIS A 61 31.63 2.49 3.61
C HIS A 61 30.18 2.68 3.16
N PHE A 62 29.28 3.03 4.09
CA PHE A 62 27.84 2.98 3.85
C PHE A 62 27.10 4.24 4.30
N VAL A 63 25.85 4.31 3.84
CA VAL A 63 24.84 5.26 4.29
C VAL A 63 23.57 4.48 4.66
N ILE A 64 22.70 5.08 5.48
CA ILE A 64 21.34 4.60 5.72
C ILE A 64 20.39 5.62 5.09
N ASN A 65 19.82 5.34 3.91
CA ASN A 65 18.91 6.28 3.24
C ASN A 65 17.48 6.16 3.77
N HIS A 66 17.30 6.43 5.07
CA HIS A 66 15.99 6.35 5.71
C HIS A 66 15.06 7.51 5.30
N ILE A 67 13.75 7.28 5.40
CA ILE A 67 12.76 8.32 5.17
C ILE A 67 12.74 9.34 6.32
N LYS A 68 12.25 10.54 6.06
CA LYS A 68 11.98 11.58 7.08
C LYS A 68 10.52 12.00 7.03
N VAL A 69 9.90 12.15 8.20
CA VAL A 69 8.58 12.78 8.31
C VAL A 69 8.79 14.28 8.20
N ASP A 70 8.40 14.85 7.06
CA ASP A 70 8.56 16.28 6.74
C ASP A 70 7.37 17.08 7.27
N SER A 71 6.17 16.52 7.19
CA SER A 71 4.95 17.09 7.73
C SER A 71 4.05 16.01 8.35
N MET A 72 3.26 16.39 9.35
CA MET A 72 2.28 15.52 10.01
C MET A 72 1.00 16.30 10.28
N GLN A 73 -0.11 15.81 9.74
CA GLN A 73 -1.45 16.38 9.94
C GLN A 73 -2.32 15.37 10.68
N LYS A 74 -3.12 15.85 11.64
CA LYS A 74 -4.02 15.02 12.44
C LYS A 74 -5.45 15.46 12.21
N SER A 75 -6.28 14.50 11.81
CA SER A 75 -7.72 14.67 11.64
C SER A 75 -8.42 14.66 13.00
N ALA A 76 -9.59 15.30 13.07
CA ALA A 76 -10.51 15.18 14.20
C ALA A 76 -10.94 13.72 14.47
N ASP A 77 -10.93 12.84 13.45
CA ASP A 77 -11.28 11.42 13.62
C ASP A 77 -10.12 10.55 14.16
N GLY A 78 -8.94 11.15 14.37
CA GLY A 78 -7.71 10.50 14.82
C GLY A 78 -6.79 10.00 13.69
N THR A 79 -7.22 10.09 12.43
CA THR A 79 -6.39 9.78 11.25
C THR A 79 -5.16 10.69 11.24
N ILE A 80 -3.99 10.14 10.92
CA ILE A 80 -2.75 10.92 10.80
C ILE A 80 -2.21 10.76 9.39
N LYS A 81 -2.06 11.87 8.68
CA LYS A 81 -1.37 11.93 7.38
C LYS A 81 0.06 12.39 7.58
N ASN A 82 0.99 11.69 6.95
CA ASN A 82 2.40 12.02 6.97
C ASN A 82 2.87 12.41 5.57
N GLY A 83 3.48 13.58 5.44
CA GLY A 83 4.35 13.89 4.32
C GLY A 83 5.72 13.27 4.58
N ILE A 84 6.11 12.32 3.72
CA ILE A 84 7.33 11.53 3.85
C ILE A 84 8.33 11.99 2.81
N LYS A 85 9.40 12.63 3.26
CA LYS A 85 10.55 13.01 2.43
C LYS A 85 11.52 11.84 2.31
N LEU A 86 11.80 11.47 1.07
CA LEU A 86 12.73 10.41 0.70
C LEU A 86 14.16 10.95 0.61
N HIS A 87 15.13 10.04 0.56
CA HIS A 87 16.56 10.38 0.55
C HIS A 87 17.00 11.22 -0.66
N ASP A 88 16.27 11.13 -1.77
CA ASP A 88 16.48 11.89 -3.00
C ASP A 88 15.66 13.19 -3.06
N GLY A 89 15.01 13.56 -1.95
CA GLY A 89 14.24 14.80 -1.81
C GLY A 89 12.82 14.74 -2.36
N LEU A 90 12.42 13.62 -2.98
CA LEU A 90 11.04 13.38 -3.40
C LEU A 90 10.13 13.17 -2.18
N VAL A 91 8.83 13.40 -2.36
CA VAL A 91 7.83 13.28 -1.29
C VAL A 91 6.75 12.28 -1.68
N VAL A 92 6.36 11.45 -0.72
CA VAL A 92 5.16 10.60 -0.77
C VAL A 92 4.35 10.80 0.50
N GLU A 93 3.10 10.36 0.50
CA GLU A 93 2.25 10.43 1.68
C GLU A 93 1.98 9.02 2.24
N SER A 94 1.79 8.94 3.55
CA SER A 94 1.32 7.72 4.23
C SER A 94 0.29 8.08 5.29
N VAL A 95 -0.63 7.16 5.59
CA VAL A 95 -1.77 7.46 6.47
C VAL A 95 -1.93 6.40 7.55
N LEU A 96 -2.00 6.83 8.82
CA LEU A 96 -2.47 6.01 9.94
C LEU A 96 -3.99 6.18 10.05
N ILE A 97 -4.73 5.07 9.96
CA ILE A 97 -6.19 5.05 10.08
C ILE A 97 -6.57 4.28 11.35
N PRO A 98 -6.97 4.96 12.44
CA PRO A 98 -7.42 4.30 13.65
C PRO A 98 -8.90 3.91 13.60
N THR A 99 -9.22 2.82 14.28
CA THR A 99 -10.60 2.40 14.58
C THR A 99 -10.63 1.93 16.04
N PRO A 100 -11.80 1.76 16.67
CA PRO A 100 -11.87 1.34 18.06
C PRO A 100 -11.15 0.03 18.40
N LYS A 101 -10.97 -0.87 17.42
CA LYS A 101 -10.40 -2.22 17.63
C LYS A 101 -9.03 -2.44 16.98
N ARG A 102 -8.59 -1.53 16.11
CA ARG A 102 -7.39 -1.71 15.29
C ARG A 102 -6.87 -0.41 14.71
N THR A 103 -5.61 -0.42 14.32
CA THR A 103 -4.99 0.63 13.52
C THR A 103 -4.47 0.05 12.21
N THR A 104 -4.56 0.85 11.14
CA THR A 104 -4.19 0.44 9.78
C THR A 104 -3.23 1.43 9.17
N ALA A 105 -2.14 0.95 8.58
CA ALA A 105 -1.20 1.75 7.81
C ALA A 105 -1.58 1.71 6.33
N CYS A 106 -1.87 2.86 5.75
CA CYS A 106 -1.99 3.05 4.32
C CYS A 106 -0.63 3.53 3.80
N VAL A 107 0.05 2.69 3.02
CA VAL A 107 1.42 2.95 2.56
C VAL A 107 1.47 3.19 1.06
N SER A 108 2.37 4.08 0.66
CA SER A 108 2.70 4.35 -0.74
C SER A 108 3.70 3.33 -1.28
N SER A 109 3.63 3.07 -2.58
CA SER A 109 4.51 2.15 -3.29
C SER A 109 5.33 2.83 -4.39
N GLN A 110 4.94 4.03 -4.83
CA GLN A 110 5.62 4.80 -5.87
C GLN A 110 5.56 6.30 -5.55
N VAL A 111 6.47 7.06 -6.16
CA VAL A 111 6.36 8.53 -6.21
C VAL A 111 5.52 8.90 -7.43
N GLY A 112 4.29 9.36 -7.19
CA GLY A 112 3.25 9.51 -8.22
C GLY A 112 2.69 8.16 -8.67
N CYS A 113 1.87 8.15 -9.72
CA CYS A 113 1.32 6.93 -10.30
C CYS A 113 1.33 7.04 -11.83
N SER A 114 1.59 5.92 -12.53
CA SER A 114 1.51 5.89 -14.01
C SER A 114 0.13 5.55 -14.53
N LEU A 115 -0.80 5.18 -13.66
CA LEU A 115 -2.19 4.94 -14.04
C LEU A 115 -2.95 6.25 -14.07
N ASP A 116 -3.93 6.32 -14.95
CA ASP A 116 -4.67 7.52 -15.34
C ASP A 116 -6.11 7.54 -14.80
N CYS A 117 -6.32 6.93 -13.63
CA CYS A 117 -7.61 6.95 -12.93
C CYS A 117 -8.07 8.40 -12.70
N LYS A 118 -9.14 8.82 -13.37
CA LYS A 118 -9.55 10.24 -13.42
C LYS A 118 -10.01 10.80 -12.07
N PHE A 119 -10.48 9.91 -11.19
CA PHE A 119 -10.96 10.23 -9.84
C PHE A 119 -9.85 10.22 -8.77
N CYS A 120 -8.59 9.98 -9.13
CA CYS A 120 -7.47 9.87 -8.19
C CYS A 120 -6.52 11.06 -8.31
N ALA A 121 -6.23 11.74 -7.20
CA ALA A 121 -5.33 12.89 -7.20
C ALA A 121 -3.89 12.47 -7.49
N THR A 122 -3.45 11.29 -7.02
CA THR A 122 -2.12 10.75 -7.33
C THR A 122 -1.93 10.48 -8.83
N ALA A 123 -2.98 10.10 -9.56
CA ALA A 123 -2.92 9.87 -11.00
C ALA A 123 -2.64 11.15 -11.81
N ARG A 124 -2.87 12.33 -11.21
CA ARG A 124 -2.52 13.63 -11.80
C ARG A 124 -1.04 13.97 -11.64
N LEU A 125 -0.35 13.31 -10.73
CA LEU A 125 1.08 13.48 -10.52
C LEU A 125 1.85 12.60 -11.50
N LYS A 126 2.85 13.20 -12.16
CA LYS A 126 3.78 12.43 -13.00
C LYS A 126 4.47 11.36 -12.15
N ARG A 127 4.41 10.10 -12.59
CA ARG A 127 5.23 9.02 -12.02
C ARG A 127 6.70 9.38 -12.15
N MET A 128 7.42 9.40 -11.03
CA MET A 128 8.86 9.66 -11.00
C MET A 128 9.67 8.37 -10.86
N ARG A 129 9.41 7.57 -9.82
CA ARG A 129 10.07 6.28 -9.60
C ARG A 129 9.28 5.36 -8.68
N ASN A 130 9.72 4.10 -8.65
CA ASN A 130 9.31 3.14 -7.65
C ASN A 130 9.98 3.44 -6.30
N LEU A 131 9.28 3.15 -5.20
CA LEU A 131 9.91 3.11 -3.87
C LEU A 131 10.74 1.84 -3.71
N ASN A 132 11.82 1.94 -2.96
CA ASN A 132 12.62 0.80 -2.53
C ASN A 132 11.95 0.06 -1.37
N PRO A 133 12.32 -1.21 -1.10
CA PRO A 133 11.72 -2.00 -0.03
C PRO A 133 11.83 -1.32 1.35
N ASP A 134 12.98 -0.70 1.62
CA ASP A 134 13.29 0.02 2.85
C ASP A 134 12.45 1.29 3.01
N GLU A 135 12.17 2.02 1.93
CA GLU A 135 11.30 3.21 1.97
C GLU A 135 9.84 2.85 2.28
N ILE A 136 9.37 1.68 1.84
CA ILE A 136 8.04 1.15 2.18
C ILE A 136 8.03 0.65 3.63
N TYR A 137 9.06 -0.09 4.03
CA TYR A 137 9.23 -0.59 5.38
C TYR A 137 9.22 0.55 6.42
N ASP A 138 9.99 1.61 6.16
CA ASP A 138 10.09 2.75 7.07
C ASP A 138 8.74 3.46 7.26
N GLN A 139 7.88 3.52 6.22
CA GLN A 139 6.52 4.08 6.37
C GLN A 139 5.72 3.30 7.41
N VAL A 140 5.82 1.96 7.39
CA VAL A 140 5.14 1.09 8.36
C VAL A 140 5.69 1.31 9.77
N VAL A 141 7.01 1.43 9.93
CA VAL A 141 7.67 1.70 11.22
C VAL A 141 7.21 3.04 11.80
N VAL A 142 7.22 4.10 10.99
CA VAL A 142 6.74 5.42 11.40
C VAL A 142 5.29 5.34 11.88
N ILE A 143 4.42 4.67 11.12
CA ILE A 143 3.01 4.54 11.46
C ILE A 143 2.82 3.67 12.72
N ASP A 144 3.59 2.60 12.94
CA ASP A 144 3.52 1.80 14.18
C ASP A 144 3.94 2.62 15.41
N LYS A 145 5.00 3.43 15.28
CA LYS A 145 5.41 4.37 16.34
C LYS A 145 4.29 5.37 16.67
N GLN A 146 3.65 5.94 15.65
CA GLN A 146 2.51 6.86 15.83
C GLN A 146 1.28 6.18 16.43
N SER A 147 0.98 4.95 16.02
CA SER A 147 -0.11 4.14 16.55
C SER A 147 0.04 3.91 18.06
N ARG A 148 1.25 3.58 18.50
CA ARG A 148 1.55 3.39 19.93
C ARG A 148 1.51 4.70 20.70
N LEU A 149 2.06 5.77 20.12
CA LEU A 149 2.14 7.07 20.77
C LEU A 149 0.75 7.71 20.96
N TYR A 150 -0.08 7.69 19.93
CA TYR A 150 -1.33 8.45 19.92
C TYR A 150 -2.58 7.62 20.21
N HIS A 151 -2.52 6.30 19.99
CA HIS A 151 -3.66 5.40 20.16
C HIS A 151 -3.39 4.26 21.16
N ASN A 152 -2.22 4.26 21.82
CA ASN A 152 -1.80 3.24 22.77
C ASN A 152 -2.02 1.79 22.25
N HIS A 153 -1.80 1.59 20.95
CA HIS A 153 -2.08 0.33 20.28
C HIS A 153 -0.95 0.02 19.30
N LYS A 154 -0.61 -1.26 19.13
CA LYS A 154 0.32 -1.68 18.08
C LYS A 154 -0.34 -1.56 16.70
N LEU A 155 0.42 -1.31 15.66
CA LEU A 155 -0.09 -1.42 14.30
C LEU A 155 -0.52 -2.86 14.01
N THR A 156 -1.72 -3.02 13.45
CA THR A 156 -2.33 -4.34 13.23
C THR A 156 -2.57 -4.69 11.78
N ASN A 157 -2.70 -3.71 10.89
CA ASN A 157 -3.09 -3.91 9.50
C ASN A 157 -2.29 -2.99 8.57
N ILE A 158 -2.03 -3.46 7.35
CA ILE A 158 -1.37 -2.67 6.31
C ILE A 158 -2.17 -2.80 5.03
N VAL A 159 -2.40 -1.67 4.36
CA VAL A 159 -3.00 -1.62 3.03
C VAL A 159 -2.08 -0.86 2.09
N PHE A 160 -1.81 -1.45 0.92
CA PHE A 160 -1.13 -0.77 -0.17
C PHE A 160 -2.16 -0.04 -1.01
N MET A 161 -2.68 1.06 -0.46
CA MET A 161 -3.70 1.92 -1.05
C MET A 161 -3.29 3.41 -0.98
N GLY A 162 -2.00 3.68 -0.74
CA GLY A 162 -1.43 5.02 -0.81
C GLY A 162 -1.12 5.42 -2.25
N MET A 163 0.00 6.11 -2.46
CA MET A 163 0.40 6.55 -3.79
C MET A 163 1.02 5.41 -4.61
N GLY A 164 0.62 5.31 -5.88
CA GLY A 164 1.18 4.39 -6.86
C GLY A 164 0.41 3.08 -7.04
N GLU A 165 0.70 2.37 -8.14
CA GLU A 165 0.18 1.02 -8.42
C GLU A 165 1.17 -0.04 -7.90
N PRO A 166 0.85 -0.79 -6.83
CA PRO A 166 1.78 -1.73 -6.21
C PRO A 166 2.29 -2.81 -7.16
N LEU A 167 1.47 -3.29 -8.11
CA LEU A 167 1.90 -4.33 -9.05
C LEU A 167 2.89 -3.82 -10.09
N MET A 168 2.94 -2.52 -10.34
CA MET A 168 3.99 -1.88 -11.15
C MET A 168 5.29 -1.62 -10.35
N ASN A 169 5.29 -1.92 -9.05
CA ASN A 169 6.46 -1.98 -8.19
C ASN A 169 6.60 -3.34 -7.48
N TYR A 170 6.15 -4.40 -8.15
CA TYR A 170 5.93 -5.70 -7.51
C TYR A 170 7.14 -6.26 -6.74
N LYS A 171 8.33 -6.20 -7.33
CA LYS A 171 9.56 -6.71 -6.69
C LYS A 171 9.85 -6.03 -5.36
N ASN A 172 9.76 -4.70 -5.30
CA ASN A 172 10.07 -3.97 -4.08
C ASN A 172 8.95 -4.08 -3.04
N VAL A 173 7.68 -4.12 -3.50
CA VAL A 173 6.52 -4.39 -2.63
C VAL A 173 6.64 -5.76 -1.98
N LEU A 174 6.90 -6.82 -2.76
CA LEU A 174 7.08 -8.16 -2.22
C LEU A 174 8.21 -8.21 -1.21
N LYS A 175 9.37 -7.61 -1.54
CA LYS A 175 10.50 -7.57 -0.61
C LYS A 175 10.19 -6.82 0.67
N SER A 176 9.47 -5.69 0.60
CA SER A 176 9.04 -4.96 1.79
C SER A 176 8.12 -5.80 2.67
N ILE A 177 7.20 -6.56 2.08
CA ILE A 177 6.28 -7.44 2.80
C ILE A 177 7.02 -8.59 3.46
N GLU A 178 8.00 -9.21 2.78
CA GLU A 178 8.87 -10.23 3.40
C GLU A 178 9.54 -9.68 4.66
N MET A 179 10.05 -8.44 4.61
CA MET A 179 10.75 -7.83 5.74
C MET A 179 9.80 -7.42 6.86
N ILE A 180 8.62 -6.88 6.52
CA ILE A 180 7.56 -6.57 7.48
C ILE A 180 7.09 -7.83 8.21
N THR A 181 6.97 -8.96 7.52
CA THR A 181 6.42 -10.21 8.06
C THR A 181 7.48 -11.11 8.71
N SER A 182 8.76 -10.90 8.40
CA SER A 182 9.89 -11.63 8.98
C SER A 182 9.97 -11.43 10.51
N PRO A 183 10.30 -12.47 11.28
CA PRO A 183 10.61 -12.32 12.71
C PRO A 183 11.84 -11.44 12.96
N GLU A 184 12.73 -11.29 11.98
CA GLU A 184 13.89 -10.39 12.03
C GLU A 184 13.56 -8.94 11.64
N GLY A 185 12.34 -8.70 11.18
CA GLY A 185 11.78 -7.37 10.93
C GLY A 185 10.69 -7.03 11.94
N LEU A 186 9.45 -6.83 11.48
CA LEU A 186 8.32 -6.43 12.36
C LEU A 186 7.48 -7.62 12.88
N GLY A 187 7.70 -8.83 12.36
CA GLY A 187 6.95 -10.03 12.77
C GLY A 187 5.44 -9.94 12.55
N MET A 188 4.97 -9.10 11.61
CA MET A 188 3.55 -8.92 11.35
C MET A 188 2.96 -10.12 10.57
N SER A 189 1.71 -10.47 10.84
CA SER A 189 1.04 -11.52 10.06
C SER A 189 0.73 -11.03 8.64
N SER A 190 1.15 -11.78 7.63
CA SER A 190 0.82 -11.51 6.23
C SER A 190 -0.69 -11.46 5.96
N LYS A 191 -1.50 -12.17 6.77
CA LYS A 191 -2.97 -12.16 6.68
C LYS A 191 -3.59 -10.80 7.02
N ARG A 192 -2.83 -9.90 7.64
CA ARG A 192 -3.23 -8.53 7.97
C ARG A 192 -2.81 -7.50 6.92
N ILE A 193 -2.14 -7.95 5.85
CA ILE A 193 -1.67 -7.13 4.75
C ILE A 193 -2.62 -7.32 3.56
N THR A 194 -3.06 -6.21 2.97
CA THR A 194 -3.84 -6.21 1.73
C THR A 194 -3.11 -5.41 0.67
N VAL A 195 -2.80 -6.04 -0.46
CA VAL A 195 -2.27 -5.36 -1.64
C VAL A 195 -3.43 -5.06 -2.57
N SER A 196 -3.66 -3.77 -2.85
CA SER A 196 -4.64 -3.33 -3.83
C SER A 196 -4.00 -3.19 -5.20
N THR A 197 -4.74 -3.50 -6.25
CA THR A 197 -4.34 -3.25 -7.64
C THR A 197 -5.51 -2.69 -8.43
N SER A 198 -5.20 -1.87 -9.40
CA SER A 198 -6.15 -1.42 -10.42
C SER A 198 -6.46 -2.52 -11.45
N GLY A 199 -5.82 -3.69 -11.36
CA GLY A 199 -6.16 -4.86 -12.15
C GLY A 199 -5.20 -5.09 -13.29
N VAL A 200 -3.94 -5.43 -12.97
CA VAL A 200 -2.91 -5.82 -13.95
C VAL A 200 -2.91 -7.36 -14.10
N PRO A 201 -3.58 -7.94 -15.12
CA PRO A 201 -3.93 -9.37 -15.12
C PRO A 201 -2.71 -10.30 -15.07
N LYS A 202 -1.66 -9.97 -15.83
CA LYS A 202 -0.39 -10.72 -15.83
C LYS A 202 0.25 -10.79 -14.45
N MET A 203 0.19 -9.69 -13.70
CA MET A 203 0.78 -9.61 -12.37
C MET A 203 -0.07 -10.34 -11.32
N ILE A 204 -1.40 -10.33 -11.47
CA ILE A 204 -2.30 -11.14 -10.63
C ILE A 204 -2.00 -12.63 -10.79
N LYS A 205 -1.85 -13.12 -12.03
CA LYS A 205 -1.47 -14.51 -12.31
C LYS A 205 -0.10 -14.84 -11.71
N LYS A 206 0.89 -13.96 -11.90
CA LYS A 206 2.23 -14.10 -11.30
C LYS A 206 2.20 -14.18 -9.77
N MET A 207 1.40 -13.35 -9.10
CA MET A 207 1.26 -13.43 -7.63
C MET A 207 0.64 -14.75 -7.18
N ALA A 208 -0.28 -15.32 -7.98
CA ALA A 208 -0.86 -16.62 -7.69
C ALA A 208 0.18 -17.74 -7.83
N ASP A 209 1.02 -17.69 -8.86
CA ASP A 209 2.12 -18.65 -9.09
C ASP A 209 3.20 -18.60 -8.00
N GLU A 210 3.48 -17.41 -7.48
CA GLU A 210 4.43 -17.20 -6.38
C GLU A 210 3.82 -17.46 -4.99
N GLU A 211 2.56 -17.94 -4.92
CA GLU A 211 1.84 -18.31 -3.69
C GLU A 211 1.88 -17.25 -2.59
N VAL A 212 1.68 -15.98 -2.97
CA VAL A 212 1.81 -14.87 -2.03
C VAL A 212 0.87 -15.01 -0.82
N LYS A 213 1.36 -14.62 0.36
CA LYS A 213 0.67 -14.85 1.63
C LYS A 213 -0.22 -13.68 2.09
N PHE A 214 -0.23 -12.55 1.39
CA PHE A 214 -1.10 -11.39 1.67
C PHE A 214 -2.43 -11.44 0.91
N ASN A 215 -3.40 -10.60 1.31
CA ASN A 215 -4.72 -10.53 0.67
C ASN A 215 -4.69 -9.66 -0.58
N LEU A 216 -5.55 -9.99 -1.56
CA LEU A 216 -5.72 -9.22 -2.79
C LEU A 216 -6.99 -8.37 -2.71
N ALA A 217 -6.85 -7.08 -3.00
CA ALA A 217 -7.96 -6.19 -3.32
C ALA A 217 -7.84 -5.68 -4.76
N VAL A 218 -8.96 -5.51 -5.44
CA VAL A 218 -9.03 -5.02 -6.82
C VAL A 218 -9.90 -3.79 -6.86
N SER A 219 -9.31 -2.68 -7.30
CA SER A 219 -10.01 -1.43 -7.60
C SER A 219 -10.82 -1.61 -8.89
N LEU A 220 -12.04 -2.11 -8.74
CA LEU A 220 -12.90 -2.50 -9.86
C LEU A 220 -13.64 -1.28 -10.42
N HIS A 221 -14.37 -0.57 -9.54
CA HIS A 221 -15.15 0.66 -9.75
C HIS A 221 -16.23 0.64 -10.85
N SER A 222 -16.17 -0.26 -11.82
CA SER A 222 -17.31 -0.66 -12.65
C SER A 222 -17.08 -2.07 -13.20
N ALA A 223 -18.18 -2.81 -13.39
CA ALA A 223 -18.21 -4.12 -14.02
C ALA A 223 -18.73 -4.05 -15.46
N ILE A 224 -18.75 -2.85 -16.06
CA ILE A 224 -19.09 -2.57 -17.44
C ILE A 224 -17.87 -1.91 -18.09
N ASP A 225 -17.36 -2.46 -19.20
CA ASP A 225 -16.08 -2.05 -19.80
C ASP A 225 -16.08 -0.59 -20.24
N GLU A 226 -17.19 -0.10 -20.81
CA GLU A 226 -17.32 1.28 -21.29
C GLU A 226 -17.26 2.27 -20.12
N VAL A 227 -18.04 2.00 -19.07
CA VAL A 227 -18.05 2.82 -17.85
C VAL A 227 -16.68 2.77 -17.18
N ARG A 228 -16.09 1.58 -17.04
CA ARG A 228 -14.76 1.41 -16.44
C ARG A 228 -13.69 2.16 -17.22
N THR A 229 -13.69 2.08 -18.55
CA THR A 229 -12.76 2.82 -19.41
C THR A 229 -12.94 4.33 -19.25
N SER A 230 -14.17 4.81 -19.07
CA SER A 230 -14.43 6.24 -18.89
C SER A 230 -13.78 6.81 -17.63
N ILE A 231 -13.67 6.02 -16.55
CA ILE A 231 -13.10 6.42 -15.25
C ILE A 231 -11.65 5.98 -15.05
N MET A 232 -11.24 4.88 -15.68
CA MET A 232 -9.94 4.21 -15.57
C MET A 232 -9.46 3.81 -16.98
N PRO A 233 -8.95 4.75 -17.79
CA PRO A 233 -8.70 4.53 -19.21
C PRO A 233 -7.73 3.40 -19.54
N PHE A 234 -6.79 3.07 -18.64
CA PHE A 234 -5.96 1.88 -18.80
C PHE A 234 -6.76 0.56 -18.97
N ASN A 235 -8.06 0.53 -18.64
CA ASN A 235 -8.95 -0.60 -18.95
C ASN A 235 -8.96 -0.97 -20.44
N THR A 236 -8.68 -0.03 -21.34
CA THR A 236 -8.51 -0.36 -22.77
C THR A 236 -7.35 -1.32 -23.02
N THR A 237 -6.29 -1.24 -22.19
CA THR A 237 -5.15 -2.18 -22.25
C THR A 237 -5.42 -3.47 -21.46
N PHE A 238 -6.19 -3.38 -20.38
CA PHE A 238 -6.52 -4.50 -19.50
C PHE A 238 -8.05 -4.56 -19.27
N PRO A 239 -8.81 -5.09 -20.24
CA PRO A 239 -10.27 -5.11 -20.18
C PRO A 239 -10.80 -6.05 -19.08
N LEU A 240 -12.08 -5.89 -18.74
CA LEU A 240 -12.70 -6.71 -17.68
C LEU A 240 -12.65 -8.20 -17.95
N LYS A 241 -12.65 -8.62 -19.22
CA LYS A 241 -12.46 -10.02 -19.61
C LYS A 241 -11.13 -10.59 -19.10
N ASP A 242 -10.02 -9.90 -19.37
CA ASP A 242 -8.68 -10.34 -18.96
C ASP A 242 -8.52 -10.28 -17.45
N LEU A 243 -9.10 -9.25 -16.83
CA LEU A 243 -9.16 -9.14 -15.38
C LEU A 243 -9.90 -10.34 -14.78
N LYS A 244 -11.11 -10.65 -15.25
CA LYS A 244 -11.88 -11.82 -14.83
C LYS A 244 -11.05 -13.10 -14.91
N GLU A 245 -10.45 -13.39 -16.06
CA GLU A 245 -9.65 -14.61 -16.26
C GLU A 245 -8.48 -14.68 -15.26
N SER A 246 -7.85 -13.55 -14.93
CA SER A 246 -6.78 -13.52 -13.93
C SER A 246 -7.26 -13.76 -12.50
N LEU A 247 -8.48 -13.33 -12.18
CA LEU A 247 -9.08 -13.50 -10.86
C LEU A 247 -9.58 -14.94 -10.64
N GLU A 248 -10.16 -15.55 -11.67
CA GLU A 248 -10.49 -16.98 -11.68
C GLU A 248 -9.23 -17.82 -11.44
N TYR A 249 -8.15 -17.51 -12.15
CA TYR A 249 -6.84 -18.16 -11.96
C TYR A 249 -6.28 -17.96 -10.54
N TRP A 250 -6.33 -16.73 -10.02
CA TRP A 250 -5.92 -16.42 -8.65
C TRP A 250 -6.66 -17.29 -7.63
N TYR A 251 -7.98 -17.39 -7.77
CA TYR A 251 -8.79 -18.17 -6.85
C TYR A 251 -8.53 -19.67 -7.01
N GLU A 252 -8.37 -20.15 -8.24
CA GLU A 252 -8.05 -21.55 -8.52
C GLU A 252 -6.78 -22.00 -7.79
N LYS A 253 -5.71 -21.20 -7.88
CA LYS A 253 -4.40 -21.47 -7.27
C LYS A 253 -4.38 -21.27 -5.76
N THR A 254 -4.90 -20.15 -5.28
CA THR A 254 -4.69 -19.73 -3.89
C THR A 254 -5.83 -20.14 -2.96
N LYS A 255 -7.03 -20.41 -3.50
CA LYS A 255 -8.30 -20.58 -2.75
C LYS A 255 -8.64 -19.39 -1.83
N ARG A 256 -8.10 -18.20 -2.13
CA ARG A 256 -8.33 -16.98 -1.34
C ARG A 256 -9.35 -16.09 -1.99
N ALA A 257 -10.35 -15.69 -1.22
CA ALA A 257 -11.35 -14.72 -1.67
C ALA A 257 -10.70 -13.36 -2.00
N ILE A 258 -11.30 -12.67 -2.97
CA ILE A 258 -10.87 -11.35 -3.44
C ILE A 258 -11.74 -10.26 -2.81
N THR A 259 -11.18 -9.08 -2.58
CA THR A 259 -11.96 -7.90 -2.19
C THR A 259 -12.08 -6.95 -3.37
N TYR A 260 -13.29 -6.64 -3.81
CA TYR A 260 -13.53 -5.57 -4.78
C TYR A 260 -13.69 -4.25 -4.06
N GLU A 261 -12.87 -3.27 -4.41
CA GLU A 261 -13.03 -1.88 -4.01
C GLU A 261 -13.86 -1.18 -5.10
N TYR A 262 -14.96 -0.54 -4.70
CA TYR A 262 -15.94 0.02 -5.63
C TYR A 262 -16.43 1.36 -5.10
N VAL A 263 -16.40 2.39 -5.94
CA VAL A 263 -16.92 3.72 -5.61
C VAL A 263 -18.15 3.92 -6.47
N VAL A 264 -19.22 4.44 -5.87
CA VAL A 264 -20.48 4.73 -6.59
C VAL A 264 -20.58 6.24 -6.76
N TRP A 265 -20.56 6.68 -8.01
CA TRP A 265 -20.64 8.08 -8.40
C TRP A 265 -21.99 8.40 -9.04
N GLU A 266 -22.48 9.59 -8.72
CA GLU A 266 -23.73 10.11 -9.26
C GLU A 266 -23.68 10.22 -10.79
N GLY A 267 -24.67 9.64 -11.46
CA GLY A 267 -24.84 9.69 -12.91
C GLY A 267 -23.83 8.88 -13.74
N ILE A 268 -22.85 8.21 -13.11
CA ILE A 268 -21.80 7.44 -13.80
C ILE A 268 -22.05 5.94 -13.70
N ASN A 269 -22.16 5.43 -12.47
CA ASN A 269 -22.33 4.00 -12.19
C ASN A 269 -23.34 3.78 -11.06
N ASP A 270 -24.44 4.53 -11.05
CA ASP A 270 -25.49 4.48 -10.04
C ASP A 270 -26.83 3.96 -10.57
N LYS A 271 -26.82 3.28 -11.73
CA LYS A 271 -28.02 2.74 -12.37
C LYS A 271 -28.22 1.27 -12.01
N LYS A 272 -29.43 0.76 -12.27
CA LYS A 272 -29.77 -0.66 -12.05
C LYS A 272 -28.88 -1.62 -12.84
N GLU A 273 -28.50 -1.21 -14.05
CA GLU A 273 -27.63 -1.98 -14.94
C GLU A 273 -26.22 -2.16 -14.34
N ASP A 274 -25.67 -1.11 -13.71
CA ASP A 274 -24.36 -1.16 -13.05
C ASP A 274 -24.36 -2.11 -11.85
N ILE A 275 -25.44 -2.10 -11.06
CA ILE A 275 -25.62 -3.01 -9.92
C ILE A 275 -25.71 -4.46 -10.42
N ALA A 276 -26.52 -4.72 -11.45
CA ALA A 276 -26.68 -6.04 -12.03
C ALA A 276 -25.36 -6.58 -12.59
N ALA A 277 -24.58 -5.73 -13.28
CA ALA A 277 -23.27 -6.08 -13.78
C ALA A 277 -22.30 -6.43 -12.65
N LEU A 278 -22.27 -5.65 -11.56
CA LEU A 278 -21.42 -5.93 -10.40
C LEU A 278 -21.80 -7.25 -9.73
N VAL A 279 -23.09 -7.49 -9.49
CA VAL A 279 -23.59 -8.76 -8.92
C VAL A 279 -23.17 -9.93 -9.79
N GLN A 280 -23.29 -9.82 -11.11
CA GLN A 280 -22.88 -10.88 -12.03
C GLN A 280 -21.36 -11.10 -12.01
N PHE A 281 -20.57 -10.04 -11.97
CA PHE A 281 -19.11 -10.13 -11.89
C PHE A 281 -18.63 -10.80 -10.59
N CYS A 282 -19.32 -10.53 -9.47
CA CYS A 282 -19.03 -11.14 -8.18
C CYS A 282 -19.26 -12.66 -8.15
N LYS A 283 -20.03 -13.22 -9.08
CA LYS A 283 -20.29 -14.68 -9.15
C LYS A 283 -19.12 -15.48 -9.72
N TYR A 284 -18.15 -14.86 -10.38
CA TYR A 284 -17.02 -15.59 -10.98
C TYR A 284 -16.07 -16.17 -9.94
N VAL A 285 -15.88 -15.47 -8.82
CA VAL A 285 -14.95 -15.88 -7.75
C VAL A 285 -15.50 -15.46 -6.39
N PRO A 286 -15.30 -16.26 -5.32
CA PRO A 286 -15.67 -15.85 -3.98
C PRO A 286 -15.03 -14.52 -3.61
N CYS A 287 -15.88 -13.57 -3.22
CA CYS A 287 -15.44 -12.20 -3.04
C CYS A 287 -16.20 -11.48 -1.93
N LYS A 288 -15.69 -10.31 -1.59
CA LYS A 288 -16.36 -9.29 -0.78
C LYS A 288 -16.30 -7.98 -1.53
N VAL A 289 -17.31 -7.14 -1.37
CA VAL A 289 -17.34 -5.79 -1.95
C VAL A 289 -17.18 -4.76 -0.85
N ASN A 290 -16.25 -3.83 -1.03
CA ASN A 290 -16.15 -2.62 -0.23
C ASN A 290 -16.66 -1.44 -1.07
N LEU A 291 -17.82 -0.92 -0.69
CA LEU A 291 -18.33 0.34 -1.22
C LEU A 291 -17.57 1.47 -0.52
N ILE A 292 -16.77 2.21 -1.26
CA ILE A 292 -15.95 3.31 -0.75
C ILE A 292 -16.71 4.62 -0.95
N GLU A 293 -16.82 5.40 0.13
CA GLU A 293 -17.26 6.78 0.05
C GLU A 293 -16.22 7.64 -0.69
N TYR A 294 -16.65 8.23 -1.80
CA TYR A 294 -15.86 9.12 -2.62
C TYR A 294 -15.57 10.43 -1.91
N ASN A 295 -14.35 10.93 -2.07
CA ASN A 295 -13.93 12.23 -1.59
C ASN A 295 -13.51 13.05 -2.82
N PRO A 296 -14.18 14.17 -3.10
CA PRO A 296 -13.84 15.01 -4.24
C PRO A 296 -12.38 15.44 -4.22
N ILE A 297 -11.76 15.46 -5.39
CA ILE A 297 -10.38 15.93 -5.60
C ILE A 297 -10.31 17.20 -6.45
N ASP A 298 -11.43 17.60 -7.08
CA ASP A 298 -11.55 18.69 -8.04
C ASP A 298 -12.98 19.24 -8.18
N ASP A 299 -13.17 20.10 -9.19
CA ASP A 299 -14.32 20.99 -9.41
C ASP A 299 -15.62 20.28 -9.87
N GLY A 300 -15.78 18.97 -9.59
CA GLY A 300 -17.09 18.32 -9.62
C GLY A 300 -17.36 17.35 -10.76
N GLN A 301 -16.33 16.86 -11.48
CA GLN A 301 -16.52 15.78 -12.48
C GLN A 301 -17.05 14.50 -11.84
N PHE A 302 -16.59 14.20 -10.64
CA PHE A 302 -17.02 13.05 -9.86
C PHE A 302 -17.74 13.53 -8.61
N GLN A 303 -18.94 13.00 -8.37
CA GLN A 303 -19.73 13.31 -7.19
C GLN A 303 -20.16 12.02 -6.52
N GLN A 304 -20.17 12.03 -5.19
CA GLN A 304 -20.62 10.89 -4.40
C GLN A 304 -22.10 10.60 -4.73
N ALA A 305 -22.41 9.36 -5.12
CA ALA A 305 -23.79 8.98 -5.37
C ALA A 305 -24.67 9.10 -4.12
N SER A 306 -25.97 9.27 -4.35
CA SER A 306 -26.98 9.37 -3.29
C SER A 306 -27.00 8.14 -2.36
N ASN A 307 -27.45 8.35 -1.11
CA ASN A 307 -27.65 7.24 -0.17
C ASN A 307 -28.64 6.19 -0.69
N ALA A 308 -29.63 6.60 -1.51
CA ALA A 308 -30.56 5.67 -2.14
C ALA A 308 -29.84 4.74 -3.13
N ALA A 309 -28.94 5.28 -3.97
CA ALA A 309 -28.13 4.47 -4.87
C ALA A 309 -27.21 3.51 -4.10
N LEU A 310 -26.53 3.98 -3.04
CA LEU A 310 -25.71 3.12 -2.18
C LEU A 310 -26.53 2.00 -1.52
N ASN A 311 -27.70 2.30 -0.98
CA ASN A 311 -28.58 1.30 -0.37
C ASN A 311 -29.08 0.27 -1.39
N ASN A 312 -29.29 0.68 -2.65
CA ASN A 312 -29.63 -0.25 -3.73
C ASN A 312 -28.48 -1.23 -4.01
N TYR A 313 -27.23 -0.75 -4.07
CA TYR A 313 -26.06 -1.62 -4.17
C TYR A 313 -25.99 -2.61 -3.02
N ILE A 314 -26.11 -2.13 -1.78
CA ILE A 314 -26.04 -2.97 -0.56
C ILE A 314 -27.11 -4.06 -0.62
N SER A 315 -28.37 -3.67 -0.81
CA SER A 315 -29.50 -4.59 -0.79
C SER A 315 -29.39 -5.66 -1.88
N ASN A 316 -28.95 -5.29 -3.09
CA ASN A 316 -28.82 -6.24 -4.19
C ASN A 316 -27.63 -7.19 -3.99
N LEU A 317 -26.50 -6.72 -3.46
CA LEU A 317 -25.35 -7.57 -3.15
C LEU A 317 -25.71 -8.57 -2.04
N GLU A 318 -26.34 -8.10 -0.96
CA GLU A 318 -26.77 -8.95 0.16
C GLU A 318 -27.83 -9.99 -0.26
N MET A 319 -28.78 -9.61 -1.12
CA MET A 319 -29.79 -10.54 -1.68
C MET A 319 -29.17 -11.69 -2.47
N HIS A 320 -27.93 -11.52 -2.95
CA HIS A 320 -27.17 -12.55 -3.67
C HIS A 320 -26.05 -13.15 -2.82
N ASP A 321 -26.13 -13.04 -1.49
CA ASP A 321 -25.15 -13.57 -0.52
C ASP A 321 -23.72 -13.01 -0.70
N ILE A 322 -23.57 -11.85 -1.33
CA ILE A 322 -22.27 -11.18 -1.49
C ILE A 322 -22.04 -10.28 -0.28
N THR A 323 -20.98 -10.56 0.47
CA THR A 323 -20.60 -9.72 1.62
C THR A 323 -20.24 -8.31 1.14
N VAL A 324 -20.99 -7.31 1.60
CA VAL A 324 -20.73 -5.90 1.34
C VAL A 324 -20.35 -5.15 2.62
N ASN A 325 -19.35 -4.28 2.54
CA ASN A 325 -19.03 -3.34 3.60
C ASN A 325 -19.01 -1.91 3.04
N VAL A 326 -19.54 -0.96 3.81
CA VAL A 326 -19.42 0.46 3.49
C VAL A 326 -18.20 1.03 4.21
N ARG A 327 -17.20 1.47 3.44
CA ARG A 327 -16.04 2.20 3.94
C ARG A 327 -16.36 3.68 3.98
N ARG A 328 -16.77 4.14 5.17
CA ARG A 328 -16.84 5.57 5.46
C ARG A 328 -15.47 6.19 5.35
N SER A 329 -15.44 7.39 4.81
CA SER A 329 -14.20 8.12 4.61
C SER A 329 -13.60 8.57 5.94
N ARG A 330 -12.27 8.71 5.95
CA ARG A 330 -11.43 8.95 7.12
C ARG A 330 -10.39 10.00 6.77
N GLY A 331 -10.17 10.97 7.66
CA GLY A 331 -9.21 12.05 7.46
C GLY A 331 -9.57 13.01 6.32
N LYS A 332 -10.86 13.24 6.06
CA LYS A 332 -11.32 14.17 5.01
C LYS A 332 -10.84 15.61 5.23
N ASP A 333 -10.83 16.05 6.48
CA ASP A 333 -10.45 17.39 6.92
C ASP A 333 -8.97 17.72 6.70
N ILE A 334 -8.16 16.71 6.35
CA ILE A 334 -6.73 16.82 6.11
C ILE A 334 -6.31 16.19 4.77
N ASP A 335 -7.25 16.02 3.83
CA ASP A 335 -7.00 15.40 2.52
C ASP A 335 -6.26 14.04 2.60
N ALA A 336 -6.61 13.21 3.58
CA ALA A 336 -5.99 11.90 3.82
C ALA A 336 -6.86 10.73 3.38
N ALA A 337 -8.06 11.01 2.84
CA ALA A 337 -8.96 9.97 2.42
C ALA A 337 -8.50 9.31 1.11
N CYS A 338 -9.05 8.12 0.83
CA CYS A 338 -8.70 7.35 -0.37
C CYS A 338 -8.85 8.23 -1.64
N GLY A 339 -7.77 8.31 -2.42
CA GLY A 339 -7.71 9.08 -3.67
C GLY A 339 -7.27 10.54 -3.54
N GLN A 340 -7.12 11.11 -2.33
CA GLN A 340 -6.76 12.52 -2.14
C GLN A 340 -5.26 12.81 -2.04
N LEU A 341 -4.43 11.76 -1.90
CA LEU A 341 -2.97 11.91 -1.73
C LEU A 341 -2.31 12.52 -2.97
N ALA A 342 -1.76 13.72 -2.82
CA ALA A 342 -1.28 14.56 -3.91
C ALA A 342 -0.10 15.48 -3.52
N ASN A 343 0.52 15.28 -2.36
CA ASN A 343 1.60 16.14 -1.85
C ASN A 343 1.22 17.64 -1.84
N LYS A 344 -0.05 17.98 -1.59
CA LYS A 344 -0.48 19.37 -1.42
C LYS A 344 0.01 19.88 -0.06
N ALA A 345 0.64 21.06 -0.06
CA ALA A 345 1.20 21.71 1.12
C ALA A 345 0.12 22.15 2.11
#